data_AF-A0A848P0G2-F1
#
_entry.id   AF-A0A848P0G2-F1
#
_cell.length_a   1.000
_cell.length_b   1.000
_cell.length_c   1.000
_cell.angle_alpha   90.00
_cell.angle_beta   90.00
_cell.angle_gamma   90.00
#
_symmetry.space_group_name_H-M   'P 1'
#
loop_
_entity.id
_entity.type
_entity.pdbx_description
1 polymer ?
#
loop_
_entity_poly.entity_id
_entity_poly.type
_entity_poly.pdbx_seq_one_letter_code
_entity_poly.pdbx_strand_id
1 'polypeptide(L)'
;MSQDLSHYIPRRLDDKGKFLFWDLDVAAVALLGMMAGVATEYRVLGLIAGIGMAYGYNKLKAGKHPGMAAHLLYWFTGMPEPKELPKSHIRELNG
;
A
#
# COMPACT_ATOMS: atom_id res chain seq x y z
N MET A 1 -28.94 -12.97 -11.72
CA MET A 1 -29.24 -11.51 -11.86
C MET A 1 -27.93 -10.79 -12.07
N SER A 2 -27.67 -10.30 -13.28
CA SER A 2 -26.59 -9.33 -13.51
C SER A 2 -27.03 -8.00 -12.91
N GLN A 3 -26.21 -7.41 -12.06
CA GLN A 3 -26.47 -6.07 -11.52
C GLN A 3 -26.31 -5.06 -12.67
N ASP A 4 -27.34 -4.27 -12.94
CA ASP A 4 -27.24 -3.13 -13.85
C ASP A 4 -26.45 -2.01 -13.15
N LEU A 5 -25.19 -1.84 -13.56
CA LEU A 5 -24.24 -0.88 -12.99
C LEU A 5 -24.22 0.46 -13.75
N SER A 6 -25.08 0.65 -14.75
CA SER A 6 -25.09 1.82 -15.65
C SER A 6 -25.21 3.17 -14.92
N HIS A 7 -25.82 3.18 -13.73
CA HIS A 7 -25.98 4.38 -12.90
C HIS A 7 -25.28 4.30 -11.53
N TYR A 8 -24.45 3.28 -11.29
CA TYR A 8 -23.76 3.12 -10.01
C TYR A 8 -22.48 3.97 -9.97
N ILE A 9 -22.42 4.92 -9.05
CA ILE A 9 -21.23 5.73 -8.78
C ILE A 9 -20.38 5.02 -7.72
N PRO A 10 -19.14 4.59 -8.03
CA PRO A 10 -18.25 3.98 -7.05
C PRO A 10 -17.89 4.97 -5.94
N ARG A 11 -18.12 4.58 -4.68
CA ARG A 11 -17.82 5.42 -3.50
C ARG A 11 -16.48 5.12 -2.83
N ARG A 12 -15.78 4.09 -3.29
CA ARG A 12 -14.59 3.51 -2.63
C ARG A 12 -13.41 3.36 -3.58
N LEU A 13 -13.39 4.13 -4.67
CA LEU A 13 -12.31 4.05 -5.66
C LEU A 13 -10.97 4.46 -5.03
N ASP A 14 -11.00 5.47 -4.15
CA ASP A 14 -9.82 6.01 -3.46
C ASP A 14 -9.62 5.41 -2.05
N ASP A 15 -10.36 4.37 -1.69
CA ASP A 15 -10.18 3.73 -0.39
C ASP A 15 -8.79 3.10 -0.32
N LYS A 16 -8.11 3.28 0.82
CA LYS A 16 -6.79 2.70 1.04
C LYS A 16 -6.87 1.18 0.95
N GLY A 17 -5.90 0.57 0.28
CA GLY A 17 -5.71 -0.87 0.31
C GLY A 17 -5.61 -1.37 1.76
N LYS A 18 -6.35 -2.44 2.07
CA LYS A 18 -6.38 -3.07 3.40
C LYS A 18 -5.76 -4.46 3.33
N PHE A 19 -5.08 -4.85 4.40
CA PHE A 19 -4.74 -6.23 4.69
C PHE A 19 -5.38 -6.59 6.03
N LEU A 20 -6.38 -7.47 5.99
CA LEU A 20 -7.29 -7.71 7.11
C LEU A 20 -7.87 -6.37 7.62
N PHE A 21 -7.59 -6.01 8.87
CA PHE A 21 -8.08 -4.78 9.51
C PHE A 21 -7.10 -3.61 9.40
N TRP A 22 -5.92 -3.83 8.82
CA TRP A 22 -4.83 -2.84 8.77
C TRP A 22 -4.73 -2.21 7.38
N ASP A 23 -4.20 -0.98 7.32
CA ASP A 23 -3.74 -0.42 6.04
C ASP A 23 -2.62 -1.32 5.48
N LEU A 24 -2.61 -1.52 4.16
CA LEU A 24 -1.69 -2.43 3.47
C LEU A 24 -0.21 -2.12 3.76
N ASP A 25 0.16 -0.83 3.79
CA ASP A 25 1.52 -0.38 4.07
C ASP A 25 1.92 -0.63 5.54
N VAL A 26 1.01 -0.40 6.50
CA VAL A 26 1.22 -0.71 7.91
C VAL A 26 1.42 -2.21 8.12
N ALA A 27 0.60 -3.04 7.46
CA ALA A 27 0.76 -4.50 7.48
C ALA A 27 2.08 -4.94 6.84
N ALA A 28 2.49 -4.34 5.72
CA ALA A 28 3.76 -4.64 5.07
C ALA A 28 4.95 -4.36 6.00
N VAL A 29 4.95 -3.24 6.73
CA VAL A 29 6.01 -2.94 7.72
C VAL A 29 6.09 -4.01 8.82
N ALA A 30 4.95 -4.44 9.36
CA ALA A 30 4.94 -5.49 10.38
C ALA A 30 5.44 -6.83 9.83
N LEU A 31 4.99 -7.21 8.64
CA LEU A 31 5.41 -8.44 7.98
C LEU A 31 6.90 -8.44 7.65
N LEU A 32 7.45 -7.31 7.19
CA LEU A 32 8.89 -7.17 6.94
C LEU A 32 9.70 -7.39 8.22
N GLY A 33 9.29 -6.79 9.34
CA GLY A 33 9.95 -7.01 10.63
C GLY A 33 9.86 -8.47 11.11
N MET A 34 8.68 -9.11 10.94
CA MET A 34 8.51 -10.52 11.25
C MET A 34 9.39 -11.41 10.38
N MET A 35 9.43 -11.19 9.06
CA MET A 35 10.28 -11.94 8.12
C MET A 35 11.76 -11.78 8.46
N ALA A 36 12.21 -10.58 8.86
CA ALA A 36 13.57 -10.37 9.31
C ALA A 36 13.89 -11.17 10.60
N GLY A 37 12.96 -11.25 11.55
CA GLY A 37 13.10 -12.12 12.72
C GLY A 37 13.17 -13.60 12.39
N VAL A 38 12.36 -14.06 11.43
CA VAL A 38 12.42 -15.45 10.94
C VAL A 38 13.77 -15.71 10.27
N ALA A 39 14.24 -14.81 9.40
CA ALA A 39 15.51 -14.94 8.69
C ALA A 39 16.74 -14.93 9.63
N THR A 40 16.62 -14.33 10.82
CA THR A 40 17.69 -14.24 11.81
C THR A 40 17.51 -15.21 12.99
N GLU A 41 16.54 -16.13 12.90
CA GLU A 41 16.14 -17.08 13.96
C GLU A 41 15.56 -16.44 15.25
N TYR A 42 15.48 -15.10 15.32
CA TYR A 42 14.84 -14.36 16.42
C TYR A 42 13.35 -14.13 16.17
N ARG A 43 12.59 -15.21 15.98
CA ARG A 43 11.18 -15.19 15.52
C ARG A 43 10.28 -14.32 16.40
N VAL A 44 10.35 -14.49 17.73
CA VAL A 44 9.53 -13.73 18.69
C VAL A 44 9.93 -12.26 18.73
N LEU A 45 11.24 -11.96 18.76
CA LEU A 45 11.73 -10.59 18.78
C LEU A 45 11.38 -9.85 17.48
N GLY A 46 11.51 -10.51 16.32
CA GLY A 46 11.13 -9.90 15.04
C GLY A 46 9.64 -9.66 14.91
N LEU A 47 8.79 -10.51 15.48
CA LEU A 47 7.35 -10.24 15.57
C LEU A 47 7.07 -8.98 16.39
N ILE A 48 7.64 -8.89 17.60
CA ILE A 48 7.44 -7.74 18.49
C ILE A 48 8.00 -6.46 17.84
N ALA A 49 9.20 -6.54 17.29
CA ALA A 49 9.84 -5.41 16.60
C ALA A 49 9.04 -4.99 15.36
N GLY A 50 8.53 -5.94 14.56
CA GLY A 50 7.68 -5.68 13.41
C GLY A 50 6.41 -4.93 13.79
N ILE A 51 5.70 -5.39 14.81
CA ILE A 51 4.50 -4.70 15.31
C ILE A 51 4.85 -3.30 15.85
N GLY A 52 5.95 -3.17 16.59
CA GLY A 52 6.43 -1.88 17.09
C GLY A 52 6.76 -0.89 15.97
N MET A 53 7.46 -1.35 14.93
CA MET A 53 7.74 -0.55 13.74
C MET A 53 6.47 -0.15 13.00
N ALA A 54 5.50 -1.07 12.84
CA ALA A 54 4.24 -0.77 12.19
C ALA A 54 3.41 0.26 12.97
N TYR A 55 3.40 0.18 14.30
CA TYR A 55 2.77 1.18 15.16
C TYR A 55 3.43 2.57 15.00
N GLY A 56 4.76 2.62 15.06
CA GLY A 56 5.51 3.86 14.85
C GLY A 56 5.27 4.46 13.47
N TYR A 57 5.32 3.62 12.42
CA TYR A 57 5.01 4.01 11.05
C TYR A 57 3.59 4.56 10.90
N ASN A 58 2.58 3.90 11.47
CA ASN A 58 1.20 4.37 11.43
C ASN A 58 1.04 5.75 12.06
N LYS A 59 1.76 6.01 13.16
CA LYS A 59 1.79 7.33 13.80
C LYS A 59 2.46 8.39 12.92
N LEU A 60 3.57 8.08 12.27
CA LEU A 60 4.27 8.98 11.34
C LEU A 60 3.44 9.29 10.08
N LYS A 61 2.67 8.30 9.61
CA LYS A 61 1.77 8.42 8.46
C LYS A 61 0.51 9.25 8.78
N ALA A 62 0.15 9.42 10.05
CA ALA A 62 -1.06 10.15 10.42
C ALA A 62 -1.06 11.59 9.87
N GLY A 63 -2.17 12.01 9.27
CA GLY A 63 -2.31 13.34 8.64
C GLY A 63 -1.59 13.50 7.30
N LYS A 64 -1.00 12.44 6.74
CA LYS A 64 -0.36 12.46 5.42
C LYS A 64 -1.31 11.95 4.34
N HIS A 65 -0.98 12.25 3.08
CA HIS A 65 -1.78 11.85 1.92
C HIS A 65 -2.04 10.33 1.90
N PRO A 66 -3.27 9.87 1.59
CA PRO A 66 -3.56 8.46 1.36
C PRO A 66 -2.63 7.85 0.30
N GLY A 67 -2.06 6.67 0.55
CA GLY A 67 -1.13 6.06 -0.40
C GLY A 67 0.23 6.76 -0.54
N MET A 68 0.62 7.62 0.40
CA MET A 68 1.97 8.24 0.43
C MET A 68 3.09 7.20 0.32
N ALA A 69 2.92 6.02 0.91
CA ALA A 69 3.89 4.92 0.76
C ALA A 69 4.11 4.51 -0.70
N ALA A 70 3.02 4.34 -1.47
CA ALA A 70 3.09 3.97 -2.88
C ALA A 70 3.72 5.09 -3.72
N HIS A 71 3.43 6.35 -3.39
CA HIS A 71 4.05 7.50 -4.07
C HIS A 71 5.56 7.56 -3.82
N LEU A 72 6.00 7.37 -2.57
CA LEU A 72 7.42 7.35 -2.25
C LEU A 72 8.12 6.16 -2.92
N LEU A 73 7.50 4.98 -2.88
CA LEU A 73 8.05 3.80 -3.56
C LEU A 73 8.18 4.06 -5.07
N TYR A 74 7.17 4.64 -5.70
CA TYR A 74 7.21 5.02 -7.10
C TYR A 74 8.33 6.02 -7.38
N TRP A 75 8.48 7.03 -6.53
CA TRP A 75 9.52 8.05 -6.71
C TRP A 75 10.93 7.46 -6.63
N PHE A 76 11.18 6.54 -5.70
CA PHE A 76 12.51 5.97 -5.48
C PHE A 76 12.83 4.78 -6.38
N THR A 77 11.83 4.04 -6.84
CA THR A 77 12.03 2.75 -7.54
C THR A 77 11.38 2.68 -8.92
N GLY A 78 10.52 3.65 -9.27
CA GLY A 78 9.65 3.59 -10.45
C GLY A 78 8.46 2.63 -10.31
N MET A 79 8.29 1.97 -9.16
CA MET A 79 7.26 0.95 -8.92
C MET A 79 6.29 1.36 -7.80
N PRO A 80 4.99 1.05 -7.89
CA PRO A 80 4.32 0.41 -9.02
C PRO A 80 4.11 1.38 -10.18
N GLU A 81 4.27 0.90 -11.41
CA GLU A 81 3.91 1.68 -12.60
C GLU A 81 2.38 1.92 -12.59
N PRO A 82 1.91 3.18 -12.70
CA PRO A 82 0.48 3.45 -12.71
C PRO A 82 -0.16 2.82 -13.94
N LYS A 83 -1.00 1.80 -13.74
CA LYS A 83 -1.65 1.05 -14.84
C LYS A 83 -2.58 1.93 -15.67
N GLU A 84 -3.26 2.86 -15.01
CA GLU A 84 -4.28 3.72 -15.62
C GLU A 84 -3.70 4.95 -16.33
N LEU A 85 -2.41 5.25 -16.13
CA LEU A 85 -1.75 6.37 -16.81
C LEU A 85 -0.97 5.85 -18.01
N PRO A 86 -1.10 6.46 -19.20
CA PRO A 86 -0.26 6.09 -20.33
C PRO A 86 1.21 6.39 -19.99
N LYS A 87 2.11 5.60 -20.58
CA LYS A 87 3.54 5.83 -20.44
C LYS A 87 3.88 7.24 -20.92
N SER A 88 4.72 7.96 -20.20
CA SER A 88 5.02 9.38 -20.44
C SER A 88 5.55 9.71 -21.84
N HIS A 89 6.08 8.72 -22.57
CA HIS A 89 6.54 8.88 -23.95
C HIS A 89 5.41 8.79 -24.99
N ILE A 90 4.23 8.31 -24.61
CA ILE A 90 3.04 8.27 -25.45
C ILE A 90 2.34 9.62 -25.30
N ARG A 91 2.40 10.44 -26.36
CA ARG A 91 1.75 11.76 -26.42
C ARG A 91 0.46 11.76 -27.22
N GLU A 92 0.03 10.59 -27.67
CA GLU A 92 -1.18 10.40 -28.45
C GLU A 92 -2.32 9.99 -27.52
N LEU A 93 -3.46 10.68 -27.64
CA LEU A 93 -4.68 10.34 -26.90
C LEU A 93 -5.28 9.09 -27.55
N ASN A 94 -4.89 7.91 -27.06
CA ASN A 94 -5.54 6.66 -27.45
C ASN A 94 -6.81 6.51 -26.61
N GLY A 95 -7.95 6.82 -27.25
CA GLY A 95 -9.29 6.64 -26.69
C GLY A 95 -9.77 5.19 -26.76
#